data_AF-A0A7J2S7I1-F1
#
_entry.id   AF-A0A7J2S7I1-F1
#
_cell.length_a   1.000
_cell.length_b   1.000
_cell.length_c   1.000
_cell.angle_alpha   90.00
_cell.angle_beta   90.00
_cell.angle_gamma   90.00
#
_symmetry.space_group_name_H-M   'P 1'
#
loop_
_entity.id
_entity.type
_entity.pdbx_description
1 polymer ?
#
loop_
_entity_poly.entity_id
_entity_poly.type
_entity_poly.pdbx_seq_one_letter_code
_entity_poly.pdbx_strand_id
1 'polypeptide(L)' 'MTKENRIREKIEDLNEMRAMVKEDLKELEKRKNEIKKEKYEKLKEKYEKRLEKIRNKIKELEEKLKES' A
#
# COMPACT_ATOMS: atom_id res chain seq x y z
N MET A 1 -20.32 -5.16 17.00
CA MET A 1 -19.34 -5.30 15.90
C MET A 1 -18.40 -6.45 16.24
N THR A 2 -18.34 -7.51 15.41
CA THR A 2 -17.53 -8.70 15.66
C THR A 2 -16.04 -8.44 15.42
N LYS A 3 -15.16 -9.30 15.96
CA LYS A 3 -13.72 -9.22 15.68
C LYS A 3 -13.43 -9.34 14.18
N GLU A 4 -14.14 -10.21 13.48
CA GLU A 4 -14.04 -10.38 12.03
C GLU A 4 -14.40 -9.11 11.26
N ASN A 5 -15.50 -8.44 11.60
CA ASN A 5 -15.91 -7.21 10.92
C ASN A 5 -14.83 -6.12 11.05
N ARG A 6 -14.23 -5.97 12.24
CA ARG A 6 -13.11 -5.03 12.45
C ARG A 6 -11.87 -5.37 11.63
N ILE A 7 -11.63 -6.65 11.36
CA ILE A 7 -10.51 -7.08 10.52
C ILE A 7 -10.82 -6.78 9.05
N ARG A 8 -12.06 -7.03 8.59
CA ARG A 8 -12.50 -6.70 7.22
C ARG A 8 -12.44 -5.19 6.95
N GLU A 9 -12.94 -4.37 7.86
CA GLU A 9 -12.83 -2.90 7.79
C GLU A 9 -11.36 -2.46 7.64
N LYS A 10 -10.46 -3.01 8.45
CA LYS A 10 -9.02 -2.72 8.33
C LYS A 10 -8.41 -3.16 7.01
N ILE A 11 -8.87 -4.27 6.44
CA ILE A 11 -8.42 -4.73 5.11
C ILE A 11 -8.91 -3.76 4.04
N GLU A 12 -10.14 -3.26 4.13
CA GLU A 12 -10.68 -2.24 3.23
C GLU A 12 -9.87 -0.94 3.31
N ASP A 13 -9.64 -0.41 4.52
CA ASP A 13 -8.79 0.77 4.75
C ASP A 13 -7.38 0.59 4.13
N LEU A 14 -6.77 -0.58 4.33
CA LEU A 14 -5.45 -0.88 3.78
C LEU A 14 -5.49 -1.00 2.24
N ASN A 15 -6.57 -1.50 1.67
CA ASN A 15 -6.74 -1.56 0.21
C ASN A 15 -6.93 -0.17 -0.39
N GLU A 16 -7.66 0.73 0.26
CA GLU A 16 -7.75 2.14 -0.14
C GLU A 16 -6.38 2.81 -0.07
N MET A 17 -5.64 2.63 1.04
CA MET A 17 -4.27 3.13 1.15
C MET A 17 -3.35 2.56 0.08
N ARG A 18 -3.50 1.28 -0.28
CA ARG A 18 -2.75 0.64 -1.36
C ARG A 18 -3.08 1.27 -2.72
N ALA A 19 -4.34 1.62 -2.96
CA ALA A 19 -4.77 2.28 -4.18
C ALA A 19 -4.16 3.69 -4.29
N MET A 20 -4.26 4.49 -3.23
CA MET A 20 -3.66 5.83 -3.18
C MET A 20 -2.15 5.80 -3.46
N VAL A 21 -1.40 4.91 -2.81
CA VAL A 21 0.05 4.81 -3.03
C VAL A 21 0.39 4.36 -4.46
N LYS A 22 -0.47 3.54 -5.10
CA LYS A 22 -0.29 3.18 -6.52
C LYS A 22 -0.54 4.38 -7.43
N GLU A 23 -1.49 5.24 -7.09
CA GLU A 23 -1.74 6.48 -7.84
C GLU A 23 -0.57 7.45 -7.70
N ASP A 24 -0.06 7.65 -6.49
CA ASP A 24 1.16 8.45 -6.23
C ASP A 24 2.35 7.94 -7.07
N LEU A 25 2.54 6.62 -7.15
CA LEU A 25 3.59 6.01 -7.96
C LEU A 25 3.38 6.26 -9.46
N LYS A 26 2.14 6.18 -9.96
CA LYS A 26 1.82 6.49 -11.36
C LYS A 26 2.09 7.95 -11.68
N GLU A 27 1.78 8.87 -10.77
CA GLU A 27 2.09 10.30 -10.93
C GLU A 27 3.60 10.55 -10.92
N LEU A 28 4.33 9.87 -10.03
CA LEU A 28 5.79 9.93 -10.00
C LEU A 28 6.42 9.44 -11.32
N GLU A 29 5.92 8.33 -11.88
CA GLU A 29 6.36 7.79 -13.17
C GLU A 29 6.08 8.76 -14.33
N LYS A 30 4.92 9.44 -14.33
CA LYS A 30 4.59 10.47 -15.34
C LYS A 30 5.59 11.63 -15.31
N ARG A 31 6.03 12.02 -14.11
CA ARG A 31 6.94 13.15 -13.90
C ARG A 31 8.41 12.74 -13.81
N LYS A 32 8.76 11.50 -14.15
CA LYS A 32 10.13 10.96 -13.99
C LYS A 32 11.21 11.79 -14.69
N ASN A 33 10.86 12.42 -15.82
CA ASN A 33 11.77 13.26 -16.60
C ASN A 33 11.86 14.71 -16.06
N GLU A 34 10.94 15.13 -15.19
CA GLU A 34 10.90 16.46 -14.58
C GLU A 34 11.73 16.54 -13.28
N ILE A 35 12.11 15.39 -12.72
CA ILE A 35 12.85 15.31 -11.47
C ILE A 35 14.19 14.61 -11.66
N LYS A 36 15.16 14.95 -10.81
CA LYS A 36 16.47 14.29 -10.82
C LYS A 36 16.31 12.79 -10.62
N LYS A 37 17.02 11.99 -11.42
CA LYS A 37 16.99 10.51 -11.38
C LYS A 37 17.15 9.95 -9.97
N GLU A 38 18.12 10.45 -9.21
CA GLU A 38 18.35 10.01 -7.82
C GLU A 38 17.15 10.30 -6.90
N LYS A 39 16.50 11.46 -7.07
CA LYS A 39 15.30 11.82 -6.30
C LYS A 39 14.13 10.93 -6.70
N TYR A 40 13.98 10.64 -8.00
CA TYR A 40 12.99 9.72 -8.51
C TYR A 40 13.14 8.32 -7.92
N GLU A 41 14.35 7.76 -7.97
CA GLU A 41 14.64 6.42 -7.43
C GLU A 41 14.36 6.33 -5.93
N LYS A 42 14.77 7.33 -5.15
CA LYS A 42 14.46 7.40 -3.70
C LYS A 42 12.97 7.45 -3.41
N LEU A 43 12.20 8.24 -4.18
CA LEU A 43 10.75 8.33 -4.02
C LEU A 43 10.06 7.02 -4.43
N LYS A 44 10.49 6.42 -5.54
CA LYS A 44 10.00 5.14 -6.02
C LYS A 44 10.20 4.04 -4.99
N GLU A 45 11.42 3.92 -4.47
CA GLU A 45 11.75 2.94 -3.42
C GLU A 45 10.89 3.14 -2.16
N LYS A 46 10.66 4.40 -1.75
CA LYS A 46 9.80 4.73 -0.61
C LYS A 46 8.36 4.25 -0.83
N TYR A 47 7.80 4.48 -2.01
CA TYR A 47 6.44 4.05 -2.36
C TYR A 47 6.35 2.53 -2.48
N GLU A 48 7.33 1.87 -3.09
CA GLU A 48 7.41 0.41 -3.21
C GLU A 48 7.48 -0.26 -1.83
N LYS A 49 8.34 0.24 -0.93
CA LYS A 49 8.41 -0.21 0.48
C LYS A 49 7.08 -0.02 1.21
N ARG A 50 6.37 1.08 0.97
CA ARG A 50 5.05 1.32 1.57
C ARG A 50 4.02 0.33 1.04
N LEU A 51 4.02 0.05 -0.27
CA LEU A 51 3.13 -0.96 -0.88
C LEU A 51 3.39 -2.35 -0.32
N GLU A 52 4.65 -2.74 -0.14
CA GLU A 52 5.03 -4.02 0.44
C GLU A 52 4.51 -4.16 1.87
N LYS A 53 4.71 -3.14 2.71
CA LYS A 53 4.18 -3.13 4.09
C LYS A 53 2.67 -3.28 4.14
N ILE A 54 1.95 -2.57 3.27
CA ILE A 54 0.49 -2.66 3.19
C ILE A 54 0.06 -4.07 2.75
N ARG A 55 0.70 -4.65 1.73
CA ARG A 55 0.42 -6.03 1.26
C ARG A 55 0.63 -7.06 2.36
N ASN A 56 1.76 -6.98 3.08
CA ASN A 56 2.05 -7.90 4.18
C ASN A 56 1.00 -7.76 5.28
N LYS A 57 0.58 -6.52 5.60
CA LYS A 57 -0.47 -6.29 6.60
C LYS A 57 -1.83 -6.85 6.20
N ILE A 58 -2.21 -6.69 4.94
CA ILE A 58 -3.45 -7.30 4.40
C ILE A 58 -3.36 -8.81 4.53
N LYS A 59 -2.25 -9.43 4.11
CA LYS A 59 -2.06 -10.88 4.18
C LYS A 59 -2.15 -11.41 5.63
N GLU A 60 -1.49 -10.75 6.58
CA GLU A 60 -1.60 -11.10 8.01
C GLU A 60 -3.04 -11.04 8.54
N LEU A 61 -3.83 -10.06 8.08
CA LEU A 61 -5.22 -9.90 8.49
C LEU A 61 -6.12 -10.95 7.82
N GLU A 62 -5.87 -11.29 6.56
CA GLU A 62 -6.55 -12.36 5.84
C GLU A 62 -6.27 -13.73 6.47
N GLU A 63 -5.04 -14.00 6.90
CA GLU A 63 -4.68 -15.22 7.63
C GLU A 63 -5.44 -15.30 8.96
N LYS A 64 -5.50 -14.19 9.72
CA LYS A 64 -6.28 -14.14 10.97
C LYS A 64 -7.78 -14.37 10.77
N LEU A 65 -8.34 -13.96 9.63
CA LEU A 65 -9.74 -14.24 9.30
C LEU A 65 -9.97 -15.71 8.94
N LYS A 66 -8.99 -16.40 8.36
CA LYS A 66 -9.08 -17.83 8.06
C LYS A 66 -8.94 -18.71 9.30
N GLU A 67 -8.24 -18.22 10.32
CA GLU A 67 -8.05 -18.89 11.61
C GLU A 67 -9.16 -18.58 12.64
N SER A 68 -10.05 -17.62 12.35
CA SER A 68 -11.15 -17.21 13.24
C SER A 68 -12.41 -18.05 13.07
#